data_AF-A0A7V3PB42-F1
#
_entry.id   AF-A0A7V3PB42-F1
#
_cell.length_a   1.000
_cell.length_b   1.000
_cell.length_c   1.000
_cell.angle_alpha   90.00
_cell.angle_beta   90.00
_cell.angle_gamma   90.00
#
_symmetry.space_group_name_H-M   'P 1'
#
loop_
_entity.id
_entity.type
_entity.pdbx_description
1 polymer ?
#
loop_
_entity_poly.entity_id
_entity_poly.type
_entity_poly.pdbx_seq_one_letter_code
_entity_poly.pdbx_strand_id
1 'polypeptide(L)'
;MVSKLKPNIPAEAVVYTQLKIPSDISADIPFGKSLSDIIYKRIVLEVQGEAVEVFEEYPIAILMAIFDVVHKVCPEMVLRLKSGKKILLFDHWGKPVLRNENIQILYKNTNHQELRGFSSELIVNLEAFWQKDNAREDDLKSIQKVFKAVEKFIKPSLVTTLVGKAPALLFLLTQHLLYGKTGEIWYQESTNSAPTKITHL
;
A
#
# COMPACT_ATOMS: atom_id res chain seq x y z
N MET A 1 -31.64 29.47 -19.87
CA MET A 1 -30.57 29.05 -18.93
C MET A 1 -29.55 28.25 -19.71
N VAL A 2 -28.36 28.82 -19.95
CA VAL A 2 -27.28 28.14 -20.68
C VAL A 2 -26.65 27.13 -19.73
N SER A 3 -26.80 25.83 -20.02
CA SER A 3 -26.08 24.78 -19.31
C SER A 3 -24.59 25.01 -19.54
N LYS A 4 -23.85 25.37 -18.48
CA LYS A 4 -22.40 25.42 -18.53
C LYS A 4 -21.89 24.00 -18.82
N LEU A 5 -21.53 23.74 -20.07
CA LEU A 5 -20.68 22.61 -20.44
C LEU A 5 -19.44 22.70 -19.56
N LYS A 6 -19.23 21.71 -18.69
CA LYS A 6 -17.96 21.57 -17.97
C LYS A 6 -16.87 21.51 -19.04
N PRO A 7 -15.77 22.29 -18.93
CA PRO A 7 -14.69 22.19 -19.89
C PRO A 7 -14.25 20.74 -20.00
N ASN A 8 -14.14 20.24 -21.23
CA ASN A 8 -13.72 18.88 -21.52
C ASN A 8 -12.22 18.80 -21.21
N ILE A 9 -11.88 18.55 -19.93
CA ILE A 9 -10.48 18.44 -19.50
C ILE A 9 -9.89 17.23 -20.24
N PRO A 10 -8.89 17.43 -21.11
CA PRO A 10 -8.31 16.32 -21.86
C PRO A 10 -7.67 15.34 -20.87
N ALA A 11 -7.89 14.05 -21.09
CA ALA A 11 -7.28 13.01 -20.27
C ALA A 11 -5.78 12.90 -20.61
N GLU A 12 -4.94 12.89 -19.58
CA GLU A 12 -3.49 12.77 -19.76
C GLU A 12 -3.06 11.30 -19.70
N ALA A 13 -2.14 10.90 -20.59
CA ALA A 13 -1.56 9.57 -20.56
C ALA A 13 -0.53 9.45 -19.42
N VAL A 14 -0.65 8.41 -18.60
CA VAL A 14 0.27 8.14 -17.50
C VAL A 14 1.45 7.30 -17.99
N VAL A 15 2.66 7.80 -17.73
CA VAL A 15 3.91 7.04 -17.89
C VAL A 15 4.44 6.74 -16.49
N TYR A 16 4.87 5.50 -16.27
CA TYR A 16 5.34 5.07 -14.96
C TYR A 16 6.87 5.12 -14.90
N THR A 17 7.39 5.84 -13.92
CA THR A 17 8.79 5.77 -13.53
C THR A 17 9.01 4.49 -12.75
N GLN A 18 9.88 3.61 -13.25
CA GLN A 18 10.27 2.40 -12.55
C GLN A 18 11.26 2.76 -11.44
N LEU A 19 10.82 2.65 -10.19
CA LEU A 19 11.68 2.91 -9.04
C LEU A 19 12.60 1.71 -8.80
N LYS A 20 13.90 1.99 -8.71
CA LYS A 20 14.91 1.00 -8.28
C LYS A 20 15.39 1.36 -6.89
N ILE A 21 15.27 0.43 -5.95
CA ILE A 21 15.74 0.66 -4.58
C ILE A 21 17.25 0.38 -4.50
N PRO A 22 18.03 1.28 -3.87
CA PRO A 22 19.40 1.00 -3.49
C PRO A 22 19.51 -0.27 -2.63
N SER A 23 20.46 -1.15 -2.96
CA SER A 23 20.66 -2.42 -2.26
C SER A 23 21.26 -2.28 -0.85
N ASP A 24 21.70 -1.09 -0.47
CA ASP A 24 22.33 -0.78 0.83
C ASP A 24 21.31 -0.48 1.95
N ILE A 25 20.01 -0.50 1.66
CA ILE A 25 18.97 -0.23 2.68
C ILE A 25 18.82 -1.47 3.59
N SER A 26 19.45 -1.40 4.76
CA SER A 26 19.22 -2.32 5.87
C SER A 26 17.90 -2.04 6.59
N ALA A 27 17.27 -3.09 7.11
CA ALA A 27 16.12 -3.00 8.02
C ALA A 27 16.50 -2.64 9.48
N ASP A 28 17.78 -2.40 9.76
CA ASP A 28 18.24 -1.91 11.05
C ASP A 28 17.88 -0.43 11.21
N ILE A 29 16.77 -0.17 11.89
CA ILE A 29 16.25 1.17 12.09
C ILE A 29 16.76 1.73 13.42
N PRO A 30 17.40 2.91 13.44
CA PRO A 30 17.76 3.59 14.68
C PRO A 30 16.53 3.82 15.56
N PHE A 31 16.70 3.73 16.88
CA PHE A 31 15.62 3.94 17.84
C PHE A 31 14.85 5.25 17.57
N GLY A 32 13.52 5.16 17.55
CA GLY A 32 12.63 6.30 17.35
C GLY A 32 12.44 6.78 15.91
N LYS A 33 13.10 6.17 14.92
CA LYS A 33 12.86 6.47 13.49
C LYS A 33 11.91 5.45 12.86
N SER A 34 11.21 5.85 11.81
CA SER A 34 10.47 4.93 10.96
C SER A 34 11.31 4.51 9.75
N LEU A 35 11.04 3.32 9.20
CA LEU A 35 11.70 2.86 7.98
C LEU A 35 11.41 3.81 6.80
N SER A 36 10.18 4.32 6.73
CA SER A 36 9.76 5.29 5.71
C SER A 36 10.58 6.58 5.76
N ASP A 37 10.99 7.09 6.93
CA ASP A 37 11.84 8.29 7.01
C ASP A 37 13.24 8.06 6.40
N ILE A 38 13.75 6.84 6.50
CA ILE A 38 15.04 6.46 5.92
C ILE A 38 14.90 6.35 4.40
N ILE A 39 13.86 5.65 3.94
CA ILE A 39 13.59 5.48 2.50
C ILE A 39 13.27 6.81 1.83
N TYR A 40 12.50 7.70 2.49
CA TYR A 40 12.12 9.01 1.97
C TYR A 40 13.34 9.79 1.47
N LYS A 41 14.39 9.87 2.29
CA LYS A 41 15.62 10.60 1.96
C LYS A 41 16.36 10.04 0.74
N ARG A 42 16.11 8.79 0.39
CA ARG A 42 16.77 8.11 -0.73
C ARG A 42 16.00 8.28 -2.04
N ILE A 43 14.67 8.21 -2.00
CA ILE A 43 13.86 8.09 -3.22
C ILE A 43 13.05 9.35 -3.57
N VAL A 44 12.82 10.28 -2.63
CA VAL A 44 11.84 11.37 -2.84
C VAL A 44 12.11 12.20 -4.09
N LEU A 45 13.38 12.53 -4.37
CA LEU A 45 13.75 13.36 -5.53
C LEU A 45 13.50 12.65 -6.85
N GLU A 46 13.47 11.32 -6.88
CA GLU A 46 13.20 10.52 -8.08
C GLU A 46 11.70 10.33 -8.33
N VAL A 47 10.89 10.31 -7.26
CA VAL A 47 9.48 9.90 -7.36
C VAL A 47 8.47 11.03 -7.21
N GLN A 48 8.86 12.17 -6.62
CA GLN A 48 7.91 13.23 -6.29
C GLN A 48 7.15 13.74 -7.51
N GLY A 49 5.81 13.66 -7.46
CA GLY A 49 4.92 14.08 -8.56
C GLY A 49 4.78 13.06 -9.69
N GLU A 50 5.58 11.99 -9.70
CA GLU A 50 5.59 10.99 -10.77
C GLU A 50 4.67 9.80 -10.46
N ALA A 51 4.07 9.19 -11.48
CA ALA A 51 3.44 7.88 -11.31
C ALA A 51 4.53 6.80 -11.23
N VAL A 52 4.47 5.93 -10.22
CA VAL A 52 5.58 5.01 -9.91
C VAL A 52 5.18 3.56 -10.15
N GLU A 53 6.09 2.78 -10.72
CA GLU A 53 6.04 1.31 -10.76
C GLU A 53 7.13 0.72 -9.86
N VAL A 54 6.75 -0.20 -8.97
CA VAL A 54 7.67 -0.93 -8.07
C VAL A 54 7.54 -2.44 -8.26
N PHE A 55 8.65 -3.16 -8.21
CA PHE A 55 8.70 -4.61 -8.33
C PHE A 55 8.49 -5.29 -6.97
N GLU A 56 7.75 -6.40 -6.95
CA GLU A 56 7.46 -7.17 -5.73
C GLU A 56 8.68 -7.90 -5.12
N GLU A 57 9.81 -7.93 -5.81
CA GLU A 57 10.99 -8.70 -5.37
C GLU A 57 11.63 -8.22 -4.06
N TYR A 58 11.32 -7.00 -3.62
CA TYR A 58 11.87 -6.42 -2.40
C TYR A 58 11.23 -7.00 -1.14
N PRO A 59 11.94 -6.98 0.01
CA PRO A 59 11.37 -7.40 1.28
C PRO A 59 10.10 -6.63 1.65
N ILE A 60 9.12 -7.29 2.28
CA ILE A 60 7.80 -6.70 2.60
C ILE A 60 7.93 -5.39 3.38
N ALA A 61 8.77 -5.35 4.42
CA ALA A 61 8.99 -4.14 5.21
C ALA A 61 9.48 -2.96 4.35
N ILE A 62 10.38 -3.24 3.40
CA ILE A 62 10.90 -2.25 2.46
C ILE A 62 9.79 -1.79 1.50
N LEU A 63 9.02 -2.71 0.92
CA LEU A 63 7.88 -2.39 0.07
C LEU A 63 6.84 -1.52 0.78
N MET A 64 6.50 -1.86 2.02
CA MET A 64 5.57 -1.09 2.85
C MET A 64 6.08 0.32 3.13
N ALA A 65 7.38 0.47 3.38
CA ALA A 65 7.98 1.76 3.64
C ALA A 65 8.08 2.63 2.37
N ILE A 66 8.40 2.06 1.21
CA ILE A 66 8.29 2.74 -0.10
C ILE A 66 6.86 3.17 -0.35
N PHE A 67 5.92 2.24 -0.14
CA PHE A 67 4.51 2.49 -0.38
C PHE A 67 4.06 3.73 0.39
N ASP A 68 4.50 3.88 1.65
CA ASP A 68 4.20 5.07 2.43
C ASP A 68 4.79 6.36 1.85
N VAL A 69 6.06 6.33 1.44
CA VAL A 69 6.72 7.49 0.82
C VAL A 69 6.00 7.89 -0.47
N VAL A 70 5.80 6.93 -1.36
CA VAL A 70 5.16 7.12 -2.67
C VAL A 70 3.71 7.58 -2.50
N HIS A 71 2.96 7.00 -1.56
CA HIS A 71 1.59 7.44 -1.26
C HIS A 71 1.48 8.91 -0.82
N LYS A 72 2.51 9.44 -0.17
CA LYS A 72 2.54 10.84 0.30
C LYS A 72 2.93 11.84 -0.78
N VAL A 73 3.77 11.45 -1.75
CA VAL A 73 4.40 12.40 -2.69
C VAL A 73 4.08 12.15 -4.17
N CYS A 74 3.45 11.03 -4.49
CA CYS A 74 3.14 10.63 -5.86
C CYS A 74 1.62 10.62 -6.09
N PRO A 75 1.17 10.90 -7.32
CA PRO A 75 -0.24 10.76 -7.67
C PRO A 75 -0.71 9.30 -7.73
N GLU A 76 0.18 8.34 -7.98
CA GLU A 76 -0.21 6.94 -8.19
C GLU A 76 0.98 5.98 -8.01
N MET A 77 0.68 4.75 -7.56
CA MET A 77 1.62 3.64 -7.51
C MET A 77 1.04 2.35 -8.09
N VAL A 78 1.86 1.67 -8.88
CA VAL A 78 1.60 0.33 -9.42
C VAL A 78 2.62 -0.65 -8.84
N LEU A 79 2.14 -1.78 -8.35
CA LEU A 79 2.97 -2.95 -8.02
C LEU A 79 3.03 -3.89 -9.22
N ARG A 80 4.25 -4.25 -9.63
CA ARG A 80 4.49 -5.33 -10.58
C ARG A 80 4.84 -6.60 -9.83
N LEU A 81 3.95 -7.60 -9.92
CA LEU A 81 4.12 -8.90 -9.30
C LEU A 81 5.25 -9.69 -9.99
N LYS A 82 5.77 -10.72 -9.33
CA LYS A 82 6.74 -11.66 -9.91
C LYS A 82 6.23 -12.31 -11.21
N SER A 83 4.92 -12.55 -11.29
CA SER A 83 4.25 -13.04 -12.51
C SER A 83 4.23 -12.02 -13.68
N GLY A 84 4.67 -10.79 -13.46
CA GLY A 84 4.65 -9.69 -14.43
C GLY A 84 3.34 -8.91 -14.49
N LYS A 85 2.30 -9.38 -13.79
CA LYS A 85 1.03 -8.65 -13.67
C LYS A 85 1.24 -7.31 -12.95
N LYS A 86 0.56 -6.27 -13.43
CA LYS A 86 0.62 -4.91 -12.87
C LYS A 86 -0.67 -4.58 -12.15
N ILE A 87 -0.57 -4.20 -10.88
CA ILE A 87 -1.70 -3.91 -10.01
C ILE A 87 -1.63 -2.47 -9.54
N LEU A 88 -2.67 -1.69 -9.78
CA LEU A 88 -2.83 -0.36 -9.22
C LEU A 88 -3.11 -0.45 -7.72
N LEU A 89 -2.29 0.21 -6.90
CA LEU A 89 -2.47 0.22 -5.44
C LEU A 89 -3.30 1.40 -4.94
N PHE A 90 -3.07 2.59 -5.49
CA PHE A 90 -3.86 3.80 -5.19
C PHE A 90 -3.84 4.76 -6.37
N ASP A 91 -4.78 5.70 -6.38
CA ASP A 91 -4.95 6.75 -7.38
C ASP A 91 -5.38 8.05 -6.70
N HIS A 92 -4.51 9.06 -6.73
CA HIS A 92 -4.73 10.40 -6.18
C HIS A 92 -4.86 11.46 -7.29
N TRP A 93 -5.02 11.08 -8.55
CA TRP A 93 -5.19 12.04 -9.63
C TRP A 93 -6.49 12.84 -9.44
N GLY A 94 -6.37 14.16 -9.35
CA GLY A 94 -7.53 15.08 -9.33
C GLY A 94 -8.18 15.31 -10.70
N LYS A 95 -7.75 14.58 -11.73
CA LYS A 95 -8.17 14.75 -13.13
C LYS A 95 -8.29 13.39 -13.83
N PRO A 96 -9.07 13.28 -14.92
CA PRO A 96 -9.10 12.07 -15.73
C PRO A 96 -7.73 11.76 -16.33
N VAL A 97 -7.31 10.49 -16.24
CA VAL A 97 -6.06 10.01 -16.83
C VAL A 97 -6.28 8.71 -17.62
N LEU A 98 -5.47 8.51 -18.65
CA LEU A 98 -5.42 7.30 -19.46
C LEU A 98 -4.29 6.39 -18.98
N ARG A 99 -4.64 5.17 -18.59
CA ARG A 99 -3.69 4.14 -18.13
C ARG A 99 -3.56 3.04 -19.16
N ASN A 100 -2.44 2.32 -19.09
CA ASN A 100 -2.28 1.08 -19.84
C ASN A 100 -3.34 0.05 -19.41
N GLU A 101 -4.02 -0.55 -20.39
CA GLU A 101 -5.10 -1.52 -20.17
C GLU A 101 -4.67 -2.77 -19.39
N ASN A 102 -3.37 -3.07 -19.36
CA ASN A 102 -2.82 -4.21 -18.64
C ASN A 102 -2.69 -3.98 -17.13
N ILE A 103 -2.95 -2.76 -16.64
CA ILE A 103 -2.94 -2.43 -15.21
C ILE A 103 -4.29 -2.77 -14.61
N GLN A 104 -4.29 -3.74 -13.70
CA GLN A 104 -5.50 -4.20 -13.03
C GLN A 104 -5.76 -3.39 -11.77
N ILE A 105 -7.03 -3.07 -11.52
CA ILE A 105 -7.48 -2.37 -10.32
C ILE A 105 -8.24 -3.38 -9.46
N LEU A 106 -7.65 -3.80 -8.34
CA LEU A 106 -8.28 -4.79 -7.46
C LEU A 106 -9.14 -4.14 -6.38
N TYR A 107 -8.79 -2.92 -5.97
CA TYR A 107 -9.50 -2.17 -4.96
C TYR A 107 -9.72 -0.76 -5.47
N LYS A 108 -10.98 -0.30 -5.37
CA LYS A 108 -11.34 1.11 -5.47
C LYS A 108 -11.95 1.45 -4.12
N ASN A 109 -11.42 2.47 -3.47
CA ASN A 109 -11.94 2.93 -2.19
C ASN A 109 -13.40 3.34 -2.38
N THR A 110 -14.32 2.46 -1.96
CA THR A 110 -15.75 2.58 -2.23
C THR A 110 -16.47 2.62 -0.89
N ASN A 111 -16.63 3.85 -0.39
CA ASN A 111 -17.37 4.23 0.82
C ASN A 111 -16.79 3.71 2.15
N HIS A 112 -16.45 4.67 3.01
CA HIS A 112 -16.14 4.45 4.40
C HIS A 112 -17.37 3.87 5.11
N GLN A 113 -17.34 2.59 5.48
CA GLN A 113 -18.26 2.10 6.51
C GLN A 113 -18.01 2.87 7.79
N GLU A 114 -19.07 3.23 8.52
CA GLU A 114 -18.95 3.79 9.87
C GLU A 114 -18.20 2.79 10.75
N LEU A 115 -16.94 3.09 11.04
CA LEU A 115 -16.13 2.25 11.89
C LEU A 115 -16.58 2.45 13.34
N ARG A 116 -16.93 1.35 14.01
CA ARG A 116 -17.33 1.37 15.42
C ARG A 116 -16.19 0.90 16.30
N GLY A 117 -15.98 1.64 17.39
CA GLY A 117 -14.97 1.32 18.41
C GLY A 117 -13.57 1.82 18.05
N PHE A 118 -12.80 2.13 19.09
CA PHE A 118 -11.41 2.57 19.01
C PHE A 118 -10.54 1.63 19.83
N SER A 119 -9.30 1.40 19.39
CA SER A 119 -8.32 0.56 20.08
C SER A 119 -7.03 1.33 20.30
N SER A 120 -6.36 1.18 21.44
CA SER A 120 -4.98 1.69 21.55
C SER A 120 -4.07 0.95 20.57
N GLU A 121 -4.23 -0.37 20.49
CA GLU A 121 -3.44 -1.26 19.64
C GLU A 121 -4.35 -2.21 18.85
N LEU A 122 -4.00 -2.46 17.59
CA LEU A 122 -4.66 -3.41 16.71
C LEU A 122 -3.61 -4.32 16.07
N ILE A 123 -3.71 -5.63 16.28
CA ILE A 123 -2.85 -6.62 15.63
C ILE A 123 -3.65 -7.31 14.52
N VAL A 124 -3.17 -7.20 13.29
CA VAL A 124 -3.76 -7.87 12.12
C VAL A 124 -2.79 -8.95 11.64
N ASN A 125 -3.07 -10.20 12.00
CA ASN A 125 -2.27 -11.34 11.54
C ASN A 125 -2.69 -11.74 10.13
N LEU A 126 -2.05 -11.14 9.12
CA LEU A 126 -2.35 -11.34 7.70
C LEU A 126 -2.03 -12.77 7.25
N GLU A 127 -1.02 -13.40 7.82
CA GLU A 127 -0.71 -14.80 7.56
C GLU A 127 -1.84 -15.73 8.00
N ALA A 128 -2.42 -15.52 9.18
CA ALA A 128 -3.55 -16.31 9.64
C ALA A 128 -4.79 -16.13 8.76
N PHE A 129 -5.02 -14.93 8.22
CA PHE A 129 -6.07 -14.68 7.24
C PHE A 129 -5.79 -15.40 5.91
N TRP A 130 -4.54 -15.37 5.45
CA TRP A 130 -4.10 -15.96 4.20
C TRP A 130 -4.13 -17.50 4.23
N GLN A 131 -3.57 -18.11 5.28
CA GLN A 131 -3.50 -19.57 5.43
C GLN A 131 -4.89 -20.22 5.50
N LYS A 132 -5.89 -19.54 6.08
CA LYS A 132 -7.28 -20.04 6.11
C LYS A 132 -7.90 -20.24 4.73
N ASP A 133 -7.43 -19.52 3.71
CA ASP A 133 -7.97 -19.61 2.36
C ASP A 133 -7.33 -20.74 1.52
N ASN A 134 -6.22 -21.34 1.99
CA ASN A 134 -5.46 -22.39 1.29
C ASN A 134 -5.10 -22.04 -0.18
N ALA A 135 -4.84 -20.76 -0.46
CA ALA A 135 -4.61 -20.24 -1.80
C ALA A 135 -3.13 -20.22 -2.22
N ARG A 136 -2.89 -20.11 -3.53
CA ARG A 136 -1.55 -19.86 -4.10
C ARG A 136 -1.20 -18.37 -4.03
N GLU A 137 0.08 -18.07 -3.91
CA GLU A 137 0.64 -16.72 -3.67
C GLU A 137 0.15 -15.65 -4.67
N ASP A 138 -0.06 -16.01 -5.94
CA ASP A 138 -0.47 -15.10 -7.04
C ASP A 138 -1.97 -15.17 -7.41
N ASP A 139 -2.80 -15.83 -6.60
CA ASP A 139 -4.24 -15.90 -6.87
C ASP A 139 -4.93 -14.60 -6.46
N LEU A 140 -5.09 -13.69 -7.42
CA LEU A 140 -5.74 -12.40 -7.23
C LEU A 140 -7.16 -12.51 -6.67
N LYS A 141 -7.91 -13.59 -6.98
CA LYS A 141 -9.26 -13.78 -6.44
C LYS A 141 -9.20 -14.09 -4.94
N SER A 142 -8.26 -14.93 -4.53
CA SER A 142 -8.01 -15.20 -3.11
C SER A 142 -7.50 -13.97 -2.38
N ILE A 143 -6.58 -13.20 -2.97
CA ILE A 143 -6.12 -11.93 -2.38
C ILE A 143 -7.31 -10.99 -2.15
N GLN A 144 -8.18 -10.80 -3.15
CA GLN A 144 -9.38 -9.97 -2.99
C GLN A 144 -10.33 -10.49 -1.90
N LYS A 145 -10.54 -11.81 -1.84
CA LYS A 145 -11.40 -12.44 -0.83
C LYS A 145 -10.85 -12.24 0.58
N VAL A 146 -9.56 -12.48 0.77
CA VAL A 146 -8.86 -12.32 2.04
C VAL A 146 -8.83 -10.84 2.44
N PHE A 147 -8.53 -9.95 1.51
CA PHE A 147 -8.53 -8.51 1.76
C PHE A 147 -9.91 -8.00 2.23
N LYS A 148 -11.01 -8.46 1.62
CA LYS A 148 -12.37 -8.14 2.10
C LYS A 148 -12.68 -8.67 3.50
N ALA A 149 -12.04 -9.77 3.92
CA ALA A 149 -12.18 -10.27 5.28
C ALA A 149 -11.38 -9.41 6.28
N VAL A 150 -10.18 -9.01 5.91
CA VAL A 150 -9.34 -8.07 6.68
C VAL A 150 -10.03 -6.72 6.85
N GLU A 151 -10.67 -6.21 5.79
CA GLU A 151 -11.38 -4.93 5.82
C GLU A 151 -12.45 -4.87 6.91
N LYS A 152 -13.18 -5.97 7.12
CA LYS A 152 -14.21 -6.08 8.17
C LYS A 152 -13.63 -6.13 9.58
N PHE A 153 -12.35 -6.48 9.71
CA PHE A 153 -11.64 -6.58 11.00
C PHE A 153 -11.01 -5.24 11.41
N ILE A 154 -10.70 -4.38 10.46
CA ILE A 154 -10.05 -3.09 10.71
C ILE A 154 -10.99 -2.14 11.44
N LYS A 155 -10.46 -1.52 12.49
CA LYS A 155 -11.10 -0.46 13.29
C LYS A 155 -10.07 0.64 13.60
N PRO A 156 -10.52 1.86 13.94
CA PRO A 156 -9.63 2.93 14.32
C PRO A 156 -8.70 2.56 15.47
N SER A 157 -7.42 2.94 15.37
CA SER A 157 -6.43 2.66 16.41
C SER A 157 -5.29 3.67 16.50
N LEU A 158 -4.54 3.70 17.60
CA LEU A 158 -3.28 4.46 17.62
C LEU A 158 -2.18 3.71 16.86
N VAL A 159 -2.03 2.42 17.14
CA VAL A 159 -1.00 1.56 16.53
C VAL A 159 -1.65 0.35 15.88
N THR A 160 -1.31 0.09 14.62
CA THR A 160 -1.64 -1.16 13.94
C THR A 160 -0.38 -1.94 13.61
N THR A 161 -0.31 -3.20 14.00
CA THR A 161 0.79 -4.12 13.65
C THR A 161 0.29 -5.16 12.65
N LEU A 162 0.90 -5.20 11.45
CA LEU A 162 0.67 -6.23 10.46
C LEU A 162 1.66 -7.38 10.69
N VAL A 163 1.15 -8.59 10.87
CA VAL A 163 1.95 -9.75 11.29
C VAL A 163 1.90 -10.87 10.25
N GLY A 164 3.07 -11.50 10.02
CA GLY A 164 3.21 -12.81 9.40
C GLY A 164 3.77 -12.79 7.98
N LYS A 165 3.70 -13.95 7.32
CA LYS A 165 4.07 -14.16 5.91
C LYS A 165 2.83 -14.32 5.02
N ALA A 166 2.62 -13.38 4.13
CA ALA A 166 1.55 -13.38 3.11
C ALA A 166 2.03 -12.61 1.87
N PRO A 167 1.32 -12.69 0.72
CA PRO A 167 1.70 -11.95 -0.48
C PRO A 167 1.87 -10.45 -0.21
N ALA A 168 2.92 -9.83 -0.75
CA ALA A 168 3.23 -8.42 -0.49
C ALA A 168 2.06 -7.51 -0.89
N LEU A 169 1.36 -7.83 -1.98
CA LEU A 169 0.17 -7.12 -2.42
C LEU A 169 -0.90 -7.03 -1.31
N LEU A 170 -1.09 -8.08 -0.49
CA LEU A 170 -2.05 -8.04 0.62
C LEU A 170 -1.60 -7.06 1.71
N PHE A 171 -0.31 -6.99 2.03
CA PHE A 171 0.23 -6.01 2.97
C PHE A 171 0.02 -4.59 2.48
N LEU A 172 0.34 -4.31 1.21
CA LEU A 172 0.23 -2.96 0.64
C LEU A 172 -1.23 -2.50 0.53
N LEU A 173 -2.15 -3.37 0.11
CA LEU A 173 -3.59 -3.05 0.09
C LEU A 173 -4.11 -2.80 1.51
N THR A 174 -3.69 -3.60 2.49
CA THR A 174 -4.08 -3.42 3.89
C THR A 174 -3.52 -2.12 4.46
N GLN A 175 -2.27 -1.78 4.15
CA GLN A 175 -1.67 -0.50 4.54
C GLN A 175 -2.43 0.68 3.93
N HIS A 176 -2.81 0.60 2.64
CA HIS A 176 -3.64 1.63 2.00
C HIS A 176 -4.96 1.84 2.75
N LEU A 177 -5.62 0.74 3.13
CA LEU A 177 -6.88 0.76 3.85
C LEU A 177 -6.79 1.36 5.26
N LEU A 178 -5.61 1.31 5.88
CA LEU A 178 -5.34 1.84 7.22
C LEU A 178 -5.10 3.35 7.23
N TYR A 179 -4.82 3.98 6.08
CA TYR A 179 -4.72 5.44 6.01
C TYR A 179 -6.03 6.10 6.45
N GLY A 180 -5.91 7.06 7.38
CA GLY A 180 -7.05 7.72 8.03
C GLY A 180 -7.72 6.90 9.12
N LYS A 181 -7.19 5.72 9.49
CA LYS A 181 -7.74 4.85 10.55
C LYS A 181 -6.73 4.53 11.65
N THR A 182 -5.44 4.58 11.38
CA THR A 182 -4.39 4.33 12.39
C THR A 182 -3.42 5.49 12.48
N GLY A 183 -2.79 5.70 13.64
CA GLY A 183 -1.73 6.70 13.81
C GLY A 183 -0.34 6.17 13.41
N GLU A 184 -0.06 4.90 13.69
CA GLU A 184 1.19 4.24 13.32
C GLU A 184 0.92 2.88 12.68
N ILE A 185 1.82 2.47 11.78
CA ILE A 185 1.83 1.13 11.19
C ILE A 185 3.18 0.48 11.45
N TRP A 186 3.12 -0.73 11.98
CA TRP A 186 4.26 -1.59 12.29
C TRP A 186 4.16 -2.91 11.51
N TYR A 187 5.29 -3.52 11.21
CA TYR A 187 5.39 -4.82 10.57
C TYR A 187 6.14 -5.79 11.46
N GLN A 188 5.71 -7.05 11.51
CA GLN A 188 6.37 -8.10 12.26
C GLN A 188 6.34 -9.40 11.42
N GLU A 189 7.49 -9.97 11.10
CA GLU A 189 7.56 -11.17 10.24
C GLU A 189 6.86 -12.39 10.87
N SER A 190 6.87 -12.49 12.19
CA SER A 190 6.17 -13.52 12.98
C SER A 190 5.77 -12.94 14.32
N THR A 191 4.92 -13.62 15.09
CA THR A 191 4.53 -13.17 16.45
C THR A 191 5.70 -13.05 17.43
N ASN A 192 6.86 -13.65 17.11
CA ASN A 192 8.05 -13.66 17.96
C ASN A 192 9.14 -12.69 17.47
N SER A 193 9.00 -12.12 16.27
CA SER A 193 10.01 -11.22 15.71
C SER A 193 9.92 -9.83 16.36
N ALA A 194 11.00 -9.06 16.41
CA ALA A 194 10.91 -7.67 16.83
C ALA A 194 10.08 -6.87 15.81
N PRO A 195 9.14 -6.01 16.25
CA PRO A 195 8.33 -5.23 15.33
C PRO A 195 9.14 -4.06 14.75
N THR A 196 8.94 -3.81 13.47
CA THR A 196 9.59 -2.75 12.69
C THR A 196 8.59 -1.63 12.45
N LYS A 197 8.87 -0.42 12.94
CA LYS A 197 8.03 0.76 12.67
C LYS A 197 8.14 1.16 11.20
N ILE A 198 7.06 1.03 10.45
CA ILE A 198 7.02 1.37 9.03
C ILE A 198 6.80 2.86 8.86
N THR A 199 5.71 3.39 9.43
CA THR A 199 5.30 4.79 9.21
C THR A 199 4.69 5.42 10.46
N HIS A 200 4.72 6.74 10.49
CA HIS A 200 3.86 7.60 11.30
C HIS A 200 2.91 8.34 10.34
N LEU A 201 1.61 8.23 10.61
CA LEU A 201 0.53 8.81 9.81
C LEU A 201 0.09 10.18 10.32
#